data_AF-A0A350QBR3-F1
#
_entry.id   AF-A0A350QBR3-F1
#
_cell.length_a   1.000
_cell.length_b   1.000
_cell.length_c   1.000
_cell.angle_alpha   90.00
_cell.angle_beta   90.00
_cell.angle_gamma   90.00
#
_symmetry.space_group_name_H-M   'P 1'
#
loop_
_entity.id
_entity.type
_entity.pdbx_description
1 polymer ?
#
loop_
_entity_poly.entity_id
_entity_poly.type
_entity_poly.pdbx_seq_one_letter_code
_entity_poly.pdbx_strand_id
1 'polypeptide(L)'
;NRLFGVEMAFNWAPPQQSLYRGIVVRGGVMLSDPEAVRGLRGESAWGIWSLAEIKLSQQWVAGGRYDWVENPEDPSESAWLASPTLTYWQSEYVRLRAEYDILGNPGKTTRQFTLRITFAMGPHKHETY
;
A
#
# COMPACT_ATOMS: atom_id res chain seq x y z
N ASN A 1 22.66 7.44 11.58
CA ASN A 1 21.86 6.61 10.69
C ASN A 1 21.31 7.55 9.64
N ARG A 2 21.75 7.42 8.39
CA ARG A 2 21.24 8.20 7.26
C ARG A 2 20.28 7.29 6.49
N LEU A 3 19.14 7.85 6.12
CA LEU A 3 18.14 7.18 5.28
C LEU A 3 17.95 8.03 4.04
N PHE A 4 18.10 7.40 2.87
CA PHE A 4 17.83 8.02 1.58
C PHE A 4 16.62 7.32 0.95
N GLY A 5 15.81 8.08 0.23
CA GLY A 5 14.64 7.52 -0.44
C GLY A 5 14.29 8.29 -1.70
N VAL A 6 13.76 7.56 -2.68
CA VAL A 6 13.19 8.12 -3.91
C VAL A 6 11.84 7.46 -4.14
N GLU A 7 10.84 8.25 -4.46
CA GLU A 7 9.49 7.78 -4.75
C GLU A 7 8.95 8.35 -6.05
N MET A 8 7.99 7.63 -6.63
CA MET A 8 7.27 8.03 -7.82
C MET A 8 5.79 7.69 -7.70
N ALA A 9 4.96 8.51 -8.35
CA ALA A 9 3.54 8.30 -8.46
C ALA A 9 3.07 8.53 -9.90
N PHE A 10 2.22 7.62 -10.38
CA PHE A 10 1.59 7.68 -11.68
C PHE A 10 0.09 7.54 -11.51
N ASN A 11 -0.67 8.42 -12.17
CA ASN A 11 -2.12 8.39 -12.19
C ASN A 11 -2.59 8.55 -13.64
N TRP A 12 -3.38 7.59 -14.09
CA TRP A 12 -4.00 7.60 -15.39
C TRP A 12 -5.51 7.45 -15.28
N ALA A 13 -6.23 8.31 -15.99
CA ALA A 13 -7.68 8.22 -16.14
C ALA A 13 -8.05 8.56 -17.60
N PRO A 14 -8.84 7.72 -18.27
CA PRO A 14 -9.32 8.02 -19.61
C PRO A 14 -10.31 9.20 -19.60
N PRO A 15 -10.22 10.12 -20.58
CA PRO A 15 -11.20 11.17 -20.78
C PRO A 15 -12.63 10.62 -20.84
N GLN A 16 -13.58 11.30 -20.19
CA GLN A 16 -15.00 10.93 -20.10
C GLN A 16 -15.33 9.56 -19.46
N GLN A 17 -14.32 8.76 -19.07
CA GLN A 17 -14.50 7.43 -18.47
C GLN A 17 -13.78 7.26 -17.13
N SER A 18 -13.27 8.34 -16.53
CA SER A 18 -12.60 8.35 -15.21
C SER A 18 -13.47 7.79 -14.07
N LEU A 19 -14.80 7.85 -14.24
CA LEU A 19 -15.75 7.23 -13.31
C LEU A 19 -15.76 5.70 -13.38
N TYR A 20 -15.21 5.08 -14.41
CA TYR A 20 -15.29 3.62 -14.63
C TYR A 20 -13.92 2.96 -14.73
N ARG A 21 -12.91 3.71 -15.19
CA ARG A 21 -11.58 3.20 -15.48
C ARG A 21 -10.53 4.18 -14.98
N GLY A 22 -9.42 3.64 -14.54
CA GLY A 22 -8.29 4.42 -14.06
C GLY A 22 -7.28 3.51 -13.39
N ILE A 23 -6.03 3.97 -13.35
CA ILE A 23 -4.92 3.26 -12.75
C ILE A 23 -4.15 4.26 -11.90
N VAL A 24 -3.88 3.88 -10.65
CA VAL A 24 -2.96 4.60 -9.77
C VAL A 24 -1.84 3.64 -9.41
N VAL A 25 -0.60 4.05 -9.64
CA VAL A 25 0.58 3.30 -9.22
C VAL A 25 1.46 4.24 -8.41
N ARG A 26 1.97 3.76 -7.28
CA ARG A 26 2.97 4.45 -6.46
C ARG A 26 4.05 3.46 -6.08
N GLY A 27 5.25 3.95 -5.86
CA GLY A 27 6.31 3.13 -5.30
C GLY A 27 7.56 3.93 -5.03
N GLY A 28 8.48 3.31 -4.32
CA GLY A 28 9.74 3.92 -3.99
C GLY A 28 10.78 2.91 -3.55
N VAL A 29 11.99 3.42 -3.41
CA VAL A 29 13.15 2.70 -2.92
C VAL A 29 13.72 3.46 -1.73
N MET A 30 14.25 2.73 -0.74
CA MET A 30 14.88 3.28 0.46
C MET A 30 16.23 2.62 0.67
N LEU A 31 17.21 3.40 1.15
CA LEU A 31 18.58 2.99 1.42
C LEU A 31 18.96 3.46 2.82
N SER A 32 19.36 2.55 3.70
CA SER A 32 19.82 2.82 5.06
C SER A 32 21.33 2.67 5.14
N ASP A 33 22.00 3.69 5.67
CA ASP A 33 23.44 3.71 5.93
C ASP A 33 23.70 3.86 7.46
N PRO A 34 24.05 2.75 8.14
CA PRO A 34 24.28 2.75 9.57
C PRO A 34 25.56 3.47 10.01
N GLU A 35 26.57 3.68 9.13
CA GLU A 35 27.85 4.31 9.50
C GLU A 35 27.69 5.77 9.97
N ALA A 36 26.53 6.38 9.71
CA ALA A 36 26.22 7.73 10.16
C ALA A 36 25.97 7.88 11.68
N VAL A 37 25.95 6.80 12.48
CA VAL A 37 26.07 6.89 13.96
C VAL A 37 27.32 6.13 14.39
N ARG A 38 28.32 6.84 14.94
CA ARG A 38 29.53 6.22 15.48
C ARG A 38 29.16 5.19 16.56
N GLY A 39 29.51 3.91 16.34
CA GLY A 39 29.44 2.85 17.35
C GLY A 39 28.42 1.75 17.11
N LEU A 40 27.56 1.84 16.09
CA LEU A 40 26.68 0.74 15.67
C LEU A 40 27.36 -0.06 14.56
N ARG A 41 27.51 -1.38 14.75
CA ARG A 41 27.88 -2.32 13.68
C ARG A 41 26.59 -2.75 12.99
N GLY A 42 26.42 -2.38 11.72
CA GLY A 42 25.35 -2.83 10.85
C GLY A 42 25.80 -2.66 9.40
N GLU A 43 25.23 -3.41 8.48
CA GLU A 43 25.49 -3.26 7.05
C GLU A 43 24.46 -2.33 6.41
N SER A 44 24.80 -1.76 5.25
CA SER A 44 23.83 -1.00 4.48
C SER A 44 22.70 -1.91 4.01
N ALA A 45 21.45 -1.48 4.15
CA ALA A 45 20.28 -2.23 3.71
C ALA A 45 19.41 -1.37 2.82
N TRP A 46 18.73 -2.00 1.85
CA TRP A 46 17.75 -1.31 1.02
C TRP A 46 16.41 -2.03 0.99
N GLY A 47 15.42 -1.32 0.49
CA GLY A 47 14.09 -1.85 0.33
C GLY A 47 13.31 -1.13 -0.74
N ILE A 48 12.27 -1.79 -1.21
CA ILE A 48 11.31 -1.26 -2.16
C ILE A 48 9.90 -1.41 -1.61
N TRP A 49 9.04 -0.50 -2.01
CA TRP A 49 7.60 -0.62 -1.79
C TRP A 49 6.87 -0.17 -3.04
N SER A 50 5.72 -0.77 -3.30
CA SER A 50 4.87 -0.41 -4.41
C SER A 50 3.41 -0.70 -4.10
N LEU A 51 2.52 0.15 -4.60
CA LEU A 51 1.07 0.03 -4.50
C LEU A 51 0.48 0.30 -5.87
N ALA A 52 -0.45 -0.54 -6.31
CA ALA A 52 -1.24 -0.30 -7.51
C ALA A 52 -2.73 -0.47 -7.23
N GLU A 53 -3.55 0.39 -7.81
CA GLU A 53 -5.01 0.30 -7.81
C GLU A 53 -5.54 0.49 -9.23
N ILE A 54 -6.52 -0.32 -9.60
CA ILE A 54 -7.20 -0.32 -10.89
C ILE A 54 -8.69 -0.22 -10.64
N LYS A 55 -9.30 0.80 -11.24
CA LYS A 55 -10.75 0.97 -11.22
C LYS A 55 -11.40 0.06 -12.26
N LEU A 56 -12.25 -0.85 -11.79
CA LEU A 56 -12.93 -1.85 -12.61
C LEU A 56 -14.34 -1.39 -13.01
N SER A 57 -14.99 -0.58 -12.15
CA SER A 57 -16.28 0.05 -12.40
C SER A 57 -16.44 1.31 -11.54
N GLN A 58 -17.64 1.90 -11.51
CA GLN A 58 -17.94 2.99 -10.56
C GLN A 58 -17.79 2.57 -9.09
N GLN A 59 -18.01 1.29 -8.78
CA GLN A 59 -18.08 0.79 -7.42
C GLN A 59 -16.90 -0.10 -7.04
N TRP A 60 -16.24 -0.73 -8.01
CA TRP A 60 -15.19 -1.72 -7.75
C TRP A 60 -13.80 -1.20 -8.09
N VAL A 61 -12.88 -1.37 -7.14
CA VAL A 61 -11.45 -1.11 -7.31
C VAL A 61 -10.69 -2.35 -6.84
N ALA A 62 -9.86 -2.91 -7.71
CA ALA A 62 -8.89 -3.94 -7.33
C ALA A 62 -7.52 -3.30 -7.17
N GLY A 63 -6.72 -3.79 -6.25
CA GLY A 63 -5.37 -3.27 -6.08
C GLY A 63 -4.50 -4.19 -5.27
N GLY A 64 -3.33 -3.71 -4.91
CA GLY A 64 -2.50 -4.39 -3.94
C GLY A 64 -1.18 -3.70 -3.70
N ARG A 65 -0.50 -4.15 -2.65
CA ARG A 65 0.83 -3.68 -2.26
C ARG A 65 1.84 -4.81 -2.38
N TYR A 66 3.05 -4.45 -2.77
CA TYR A 66 4.23 -5.29 -2.62
C TYR A 66 5.35 -4.51 -1.94
N ASP A 67 5.93 -5.10 -0.90
CA ASP A 67 7.08 -4.57 -0.18
C ASP A 67 8.19 -5.62 -0.16
N TRP A 68 9.44 -5.20 -0.23
CA TRP A 68 10.60 -6.05 0.00
C TRP A 68 11.70 -5.23 0.67
N VAL A 69 12.36 -5.81 1.68
CA VAL A 69 13.42 -5.14 2.45
C VAL A 69 14.51 -6.13 2.82
N GLU A 70 15.76 -5.69 2.80
CA GLU A 70 16.89 -6.42 3.38
C GLU A 70 16.90 -6.30 4.90
N ASN A 71 17.47 -7.30 5.57
CA ASN A 71 17.77 -7.23 6.99
C ASN A 71 19.08 -6.43 7.21
N PRO A 72 19.05 -5.29 7.94
CA PRO A 72 20.26 -4.48 8.20
C PRO A 72 21.26 -5.14 9.16
N GLU A 73 20.86 -6.21 9.86
CA GLU A 73 21.73 -6.98 10.75
C GLU A 73 22.33 -8.22 10.07
N ASP A 74 21.66 -8.78 9.06
CA ASP A 74 22.11 -9.92 8.27
C ASP A 74 21.66 -9.78 6.80
N PRO A 75 22.52 -9.26 5.90
CA PRO A 75 22.15 -9.03 4.50
C PRO A 75 21.87 -10.30 3.69
N SER A 76 22.14 -11.50 4.24
CA SER A 76 21.72 -12.76 3.62
C SER A 76 20.21 -13.02 3.78
N GLU A 77 19.56 -12.28 4.69
CA GLU A 77 18.13 -12.36 4.96
C GLU A 77 17.35 -11.17 4.36
N SER A 78 16.11 -11.44 3.94
CA SER A 78 15.18 -10.41 3.50
C SER A 78 13.75 -10.73 3.94
N ALA A 79 12.91 -9.71 3.97
CA ALA A 79 11.48 -9.84 4.20
C ALA A 79 10.70 -9.26 3.02
N TRP A 80 9.53 -9.82 2.75
CA TRP A 80 8.62 -9.32 1.71
C TRP A 80 7.16 -9.42 2.12
N LEU A 81 6.33 -8.56 1.55
CA LEU A 81 4.88 -8.57 1.73
C LEU A 81 4.21 -8.51 0.36
N ALA A 82 3.24 -9.39 0.13
CA ALA A 82 2.26 -9.22 -0.94
C ALA A 82 0.86 -9.06 -0.32
N SER A 83 0.13 -8.04 -0.73
CA SER A 83 -1.18 -7.70 -0.19
C SER A 83 -2.17 -7.34 -1.29
N PRO A 84 -2.82 -8.33 -1.95
CA PRO A 84 -3.95 -8.06 -2.82
C PRO A 84 -5.15 -7.49 -2.04
N THR A 85 -5.85 -6.56 -2.67
CA THR A 85 -6.99 -5.84 -2.10
C THR A 85 -8.13 -5.75 -3.10
N LEU A 86 -9.35 -5.78 -2.57
CA LEU A 86 -10.57 -5.52 -3.33
C LEU A 86 -11.45 -4.56 -2.54
N THR A 87 -11.79 -3.44 -3.15
CA THR A 87 -12.61 -2.39 -2.56
C THR A 87 -13.94 -2.29 -3.31
N TYR A 88 -15.03 -2.24 -2.55
CA TYR A 88 -16.39 -2.00 -3.03
C TYR A 88 -16.97 -0.75 -2.39
N TRP A 89 -17.46 0.16 -3.22
CA TRP A 89 -18.24 1.32 -2.83
C TRP A 89 -19.71 1.01 -3.03
N GLN A 90 -20.41 0.73 -1.93
CA GLN A 90 -21.86 0.52 -1.98
C GLN A 90 -22.58 1.84 -2.29
N SER A 91 -22.05 2.94 -1.78
CA SER A 91 -22.47 4.32 -2.02
C SER A 91 -21.28 5.26 -1.83
N GLU A 92 -21.46 6.56 -2.04
CA GLU A 92 -20.44 7.57 -1.70
C GLU A 92 -20.13 7.64 -0.19
N TYR A 93 -21.02 7.10 0.65
CA TYR A 93 -20.90 7.10 2.11
C TYR A 93 -20.38 5.79 2.69
N VAL A 94 -20.42 4.68 1.94
CA VAL A 94 -20.13 3.33 2.47
C VAL A 94 -19.12 2.60 1.58
N ARG A 95 -17.95 2.30 2.17
CA ARG A 95 -16.85 1.58 1.54
C ARG A 95 -16.52 0.30 2.31
N LEU A 96 -16.46 -0.82 1.59
CA LEU A 96 -15.95 -2.09 2.08
C LEU A 96 -14.60 -2.37 1.39
N ARG A 97 -13.61 -2.86 2.13
CA ARG A 97 -12.31 -3.28 1.58
C ARG A 97 -11.90 -4.61 2.20
N ALA A 98 -11.64 -5.60 1.36
CA ALA A 98 -11.00 -6.84 1.72
C ALA A 98 -9.50 -6.75 1.36
N GLU A 99 -8.65 -7.26 2.24
CA GLU A 99 -7.19 -7.24 2.10
C GLU A 99 -6.64 -8.57 2.62
N TYR A 100 -5.69 -9.17 1.90
CA TYR A 100 -5.07 -10.42 2.29
C TYR A 100 -3.55 -10.30 2.27
N ASP A 101 -2.95 -10.18 3.45
CA ASP A 101 -1.51 -10.02 3.63
C ASP A 101 -0.80 -11.36 3.67
N ILE A 102 0.26 -11.50 2.87
CA ILE A 102 1.20 -12.61 2.90
C ILE A 102 2.58 -12.04 3.21
N LEU A 103 3.00 -12.13 4.47
CA LEU A 103 4.29 -11.64 4.95
C LEU A 103 5.29 -12.81 5.00
N GLY A 104 6.31 -12.77 4.15
CA GLY A 104 7.44 -13.68 4.18
C GLY A 104 8.60 -13.07 4.96
N ASN A 105 8.95 -13.68 6.09
CA ASN A 105 10.16 -13.39 6.86
C ASN A 105 11.10 -14.60 6.81
N PRO A 106 12.38 -14.44 7.18
CA PRO A 106 13.30 -15.57 7.34
C PRO A 106 12.69 -16.65 8.24
N GLY A 107 12.58 -17.87 7.72
CA GLY A 107 12.05 -19.03 8.44
C GLY A 107 10.53 -19.01 8.76
N LYS A 108 9.78 -17.97 8.39
CA LYS A 108 8.35 -17.87 8.72
C LYS A 108 7.54 -17.12 7.67
N THR A 109 6.39 -17.67 7.29
CA THR A 109 5.36 -16.96 6.52
C THR A 109 4.12 -16.74 7.37
N THR A 110 3.65 -15.50 7.45
CA THR A 110 2.42 -15.11 8.17
C THR A 110 1.36 -14.68 7.15
N ARG A 111 0.10 -15.05 7.41
CA ARG A 111 -1.05 -14.71 6.57
C ARG A 111 -2.12 -14.02 7.40
N GLN A 112 -2.67 -12.91 6.92
CA GLN A 112 -3.73 -12.18 7.60
C GLN A 112 -4.80 -11.74 6.60
N PHE A 113 -6.06 -11.97 6.94
CA PHE A 113 -7.19 -11.43 6.20
C PHE A 113 -7.81 -10.28 6.99
N THR A 114 -8.02 -9.15 6.34
CA THR A 114 -8.65 -7.97 6.93
C THR A 114 -9.87 -7.56 6.12
N LEU A 115 -11.01 -7.42 6.79
CA LEU A 115 -12.20 -6.76 6.24
C LEU A 115 -12.39 -5.41 6.94
N ARG A 116 -12.37 -4.33 6.17
CA ARG A 116 -12.59 -2.97 6.65
C ARG A 116 -13.90 -2.42 6.07
N ILE A 117 -14.76 -1.94 6.95
CA ILE A 117 -15.98 -1.20 6.58
C ILE A 117 -15.80 0.24 7.06
N THR A 118 -15.91 1.20 6.15
CA THR A 118 -15.84 2.63 6.45
C THR A 118 -17.16 3.26 6.03
N PHE A 119 -17.81 3.97 6.96
CA PHE A 119 -19.03 4.73 6.69
C PHE A 119 -18.88 6.17 7.18
N ALA A 120 -19.43 7.11 6.41
CA ALA A 120 -19.54 8.51 6.81
C ALA A 120 -21.00 8.84 7.11
N MET A 121 -21.25 9.50 8.25
CA MET A 121 -22.57 10.03 8.62
C MET A 121 -22.41 11.49 9.04
N GLY A 122 -23.10 12.39 8.35
CA GLY A 122 -23.13 13.83 8.65
C GLY A 122 -24.57 14.34 8.79
N PRO A 123 -24.78 15.56 9.32
CA PRO A 123 -26.10 16.16 9.40
C PRO A 123 -26.70 16.30 8.00
N HIS A 124 -27.87 15.70 7.80
CA HIS A 124 -28.70 15.91 6.61
C HIS A 124 -29.67 17.04 6.92
N LYS A 125 -29.73 18.06 6.05
CA LYS A 125 -30.73 19.12 6.16
C LYS A 125 -32.06 18.50 5.73
N HIS A 126 -33.02 18.37 6.65
CA HIS A 126 -34.40 18.14 6.24
C HIS A 126 -34.89 19.42 5.56
N GLU A 127 -35.21 19.33 4.27
CA GLU A 127 -35.98 20.39 3.61
C GLU A 127 -37.33 20.48 4.34
N THR A 128 -37.58 21.62 4.95
CA THR A 128 -38.87 21.93 5.57
C THR A 128 -39.79 22.36 4.43
N TYR A 129 -40.74 21.51 4.08
CA TYR A 129 -41.83 21.82 3.16
C TYR A 129 -42.87 22.73 3.82
#